data_AF-A0A537NWU8-F1
#
_entry.id   AF-A0A537NWU8-F1
#
_cell.length_a   1.000
_cell.length_b   1.000
_cell.length_c   1.000
_cell.angle_alpha   90.00
_cell.angle_beta   90.00
_cell.angle_gamma   90.00
#
_symmetry.space_group_name_H-M   'P 1'
#
loop_
_entity.id
_entity.type
_entity.pdbx_description
1 polymer ?
#
loop_
_entity_poly.entity_id
_entity_poly.type
_entity_poly.pdbx_seq_one_letter_code
_entity_poly.pdbx_strand_id
1 'polypeptide(L)'
;MDPLESRRAAAVLVPIVLHKPELTVLLTQRTDHLASHAGQIAFPGGKVDQDDRDALAAALRETREETGLDQTYIEPIGFLDAYLTRVTGFQIVPVVALVRPGFVLSPHEGEVADIFEVPLRFLMSRENHLRHSRQWQGKERYFYAMPYGERYIWGATAGMIMNLYDRLYRAP
;
A
#
# COMPACT_ATOMS: atom_id res chain seq x y z
N MET A 1 14.74 -28.88 3.32
CA MET A 1 14.67 -27.40 3.38
C MET A 1 14.13 -27.06 4.75
N ASP A 2 14.83 -26.22 5.50
CA ASP A 2 14.39 -25.75 6.81
C ASP A 2 13.11 -24.91 6.63
N PRO A 3 11.97 -25.29 7.25
CA PRO A 3 10.71 -24.54 7.15
C PRO A 3 10.70 -23.18 7.87
N LEU A 4 11.79 -22.80 8.57
CA LEU A 4 11.85 -21.61 9.43
C LEU A 4 12.41 -20.34 8.77
N GLU A 5 12.59 -20.32 7.45
CA GLU A 5 13.11 -19.19 6.67
C GLU A 5 12.00 -18.40 5.96
N SER A 6 10.97 -17.95 6.69
CA SER A 6 9.96 -17.04 6.13
C SER A 6 10.51 -15.59 5.98
N ARG A 7 11.58 -15.41 5.18
CA ARG A 7 12.29 -14.13 4.94
C ARG A 7 11.54 -13.11 4.08
N ARG A 8 10.24 -13.28 3.83
CA ARG A 8 9.46 -12.38 2.95
C ARG A 8 8.17 -11.87 3.60
N ALA A 9 8.25 -11.51 4.88
CA ALA A 9 7.21 -10.73 5.55
C ALA A 9 7.39 -9.24 5.21
N ALA A 10 6.28 -8.58 4.90
CA ALA A 10 6.23 -7.14 4.68
C ALA A 10 4.95 -6.60 5.32
N ALA A 11 4.95 -5.33 5.68
CA ALA A 11 3.78 -4.64 6.20
C ALA A 11 3.68 -3.26 5.57
N VAL A 12 2.45 -2.86 5.25
CA VAL A 12 2.16 -1.55 4.68
C VAL A 12 1.06 -0.87 5.48
N LEU A 13 1.13 0.44 5.57
CA LEU A 13 0.05 1.24 6.11
C LEU A 13 -0.93 1.58 4.98
N VAL A 14 -2.22 1.43 5.24
CA VAL A 14 -3.31 1.96 4.41
C VAL A 14 -3.83 3.22 5.12
N PRO A 15 -3.17 4.38 4.95
CA PRO A 15 -3.51 5.62 5.65
C PRO A 15 -4.73 6.28 5.01
N ILE A 16 -5.83 6.37 5.76
CA ILE A 16 -7.01 7.15 5.40
C ILE A 16 -6.92 8.51 6.09
N VAL A 17 -6.62 9.56 5.34
CA VAL A 17 -6.47 10.90 5.88
C VAL A 17 -7.83 11.57 6.04
N LEU A 18 -8.08 12.08 7.25
CA LEU A 18 -9.34 12.69 7.66
C LEU A 18 -9.44 14.17 7.26
N HIS A 19 -9.13 14.51 6.01
CA HIS A 19 -9.34 15.86 5.50
C HIS A 19 -10.83 16.22 5.48
N LYS A 20 -11.14 17.51 5.48
CA LYS A 20 -12.49 18.03 5.26
C LYS A 20 -12.51 18.77 3.91
N PRO A 21 -13.53 18.56 3.07
CA PRO A 21 -14.75 17.80 3.30
C PRO A 21 -14.67 16.30 2.95
N GLU A 22 -13.53 15.79 2.50
CA GLU A 22 -13.40 14.44 1.97
C GLU A 22 -12.23 13.64 2.56
N LEU A 23 -12.42 12.34 2.66
CA LEU A 23 -11.37 11.40 3.02
C LEU A 23 -10.48 11.09 1.81
N THR A 24 -9.18 11.01 2.05
CA THR A 24 -8.20 10.62 1.04
C THR A 24 -7.35 9.45 1.53
N VAL A 25 -6.61 8.86 0.62
CA VAL A 25 -5.65 7.78 0.90
C VAL A 25 -4.28 8.23 0.43
N LEU A 26 -3.31 8.25 1.34
CA LEU A 26 -1.94 8.63 1.05
C LEU A 26 -1.18 7.44 0.43
N LEU A 27 -0.49 7.72 -0.67
CA LEU A 27 0.30 6.77 -1.45
C LEU A 27 1.67 7.36 -1.77
N THR A 28 2.64 6.49 -1.98
CA THR A 28 3.99 6.84 -2.41
C THR A 28 4.20 6.40 -3.85
N GLN A 29 5.00 7.16 -4.61
CA GLN A 29 5.58 6.71 -5.86
C GLN A 29 7.07 6.49 -5.66
N ARG A 30 7.53 5.29 -6.00
CA ARG A 30 8.95 4.92 -5.91
C ARG A 30 9.78 5.62 -6.98
N THR A 31 11.04 5.93 -6.66
CA THR A 31 12.00 6.49 -7.62
C THR A 31 12.25 5.53 -8.80
N ASP A 32 12.53 6.09 -9.98
CA ASP A 32 12.71 5.30 -11.21
C ASP A 32 14.04 4.55 -11.28
N HIS A 33 15.00 4.91 -10.43
CA HIS A 33 16.35 4.34 -10.42
C HIS A 33 16.50 3.07 -9.58
N LEU A 34 15.43 2.62 -8.92
CA LEU A 34 15.46 1.42 -8.07
C LEU A 34 15.48 0.15 -8.91
N ALA A 35 16.35 -0.80 -8.53
CA ALA A 35 16.53 -2.08 -9.23
C ALA A 35 15.26 -2.95 -9.32
N SER A 36 14.28 -2.68 -8.45
CA SER A 36 12.96 -3.33 -8.45
C SER A 36 11.86 -2.30 -8.22
N HIS A 37 10.74 -2.46 -8.94
CA HIS A 37 9.52 -1.66 -8.73
C HIS A 37 9.68 -0.14 -9.01
N ALA A 38 10.60 0.23 -9.91
CA ALA A 38 10.76 1.60 -10.40
C ALA A 38 9.41 2.22 -10.83
N GLY A 39 9.13 3.43 -10.34
CA GLY A 39 7.93 4.20 -10.65
C GLY A 39 6.62 3.62 -10.12
N GLN A 40 6.65 2.51 -9.36
CA GLN A 40 5.42 1.90 -8.86
C GLN A 40 4.80 2.73 -7.73
N ILE A 41 3.47 2.76 -7.76
CA ILE A 41 2.65 3.37 -6.72
C ILE A 41 2.33 2.33 -5.66
N ALA A 42 2.63 2.66 -4.41
CA ALA A 42 2.47 1.79 -3.27
C ALA A 42 1.82 2.51 -2.09
N PHE A 43 1.30 1.71 -1.18
CA PHE A 43 1.12 2.15 0.18
C PHE A 43 2.49 2.32 0.84
N PRO A 44 2.69 3.30 1.74
CA PRO A 44 3.93 3.41 2.48
C PRO A 44 4.12 2.17 3.36
N GLY A 45 5.35 1.67 3.41
CA GLY A 45 5.67 0.44 4.10
C GLY A 45 6.74 -0.40 3.43
N GLY A 46 7.16 -1.46 4.11
CA GLY A 46 8.33 -2.21 3.71
C GLY A 46 8.41 -3.57 4.37
N LYS A 47 9.65 -4.07 4.49
CA LYS A 47 9.91 -5.39 5.07
C LYS A 47 9.69 -5.33 6.58
N VAL A 48 9.29 -6.47 7.14
CA VAL A 48 9.34 -6.65 8.60
C VAL A 48 10.78 -7.00 8.97
N ASP A 49 11.41 -6.15 9.75
CA ASP A 49 12.76 -6.37 10.27
C ASP A 49 12.74 -7.19 11.56
N GLN A 50 13.90 -7.75 11.93
CA GLN A 50 14.04 -8.57 13.14
C GLN A 50 13.76 -7.80 14.44
N ASP A 51 13.93 -6.48 14.39
CA ASP A 51 13.73 -5.58 15.53
C ASP A 51 12.26 -5.07 15.61
N ASP A 52 11.46 -5.33 14.57
CA ASP A 52 10.03 -5.01 14.58
C ASP A 52 9.28 -6.04 15.43
N ARG A 53 8.59 -5.56 16.47
CA ARG A 53 7.82 -6.43 17.37
C ARG A 53 6.66 -7.15 16.66
N ASP A 54 6.09 -6.53 15.63
CA ASP A 54 4.93 -6.98 14.88
C ASP A 54 4.82 -6.23 13.53
N ALA A 55 3.85 -6.64 12.70
CA ALA A 55 3.61 -6.00 11.39
C ALA A 55 3.18 -4.53 11.50
N LEU A 56 2.52 -4.14 12.60
CA LEU A 56 2.12 -2.75 12.81
C LEU A 56 3.35 -1.87 13.05
N ALA A 57 4.29 -2.33 13.87
CA ALA A 57 5.54 -1.64 14.15
C ALA A 57 6.35 -1.44 12.85
N ALA A 58 6.46 -2.48 12.02
CA ALA A 58 7.10 -2.39 10.72
C ALA A 58 6.42 -1.35 9.81
N ALA A 59 5.09 -1.41 9.66
CA ALA A 59 4.35 -0.46 8.84
C ALA A 59 4.52 1.00 9.31
N LEU A 60 4.50 1.24 10.62
CA LEU A 60 4.68 2.58 11.19
C LEU A 60 6.12 3.11 11.01
N ARG A 61 7.13 2.26 11.27
CA ARG A 61 8.55 2.59 11.09
C ARG A 61 8.82 2.97 9.63
N GLU A 62 8.48 2.08 8.71
CA GLU A 62 8.68 2.28 7.27
C GLU A 62 7.90 3.50 6.76
N THR A 63 6.65 3.70 7.21
CA THR A 63 5.88 4.90 6.82
C THR A 63 6.58 6.18 7.25
N ARG A 64 7.12 6.21 8.47
CA ARG A 64 7.88 7.36 8.96
C ARG A 64 9.17 7.57 8.17
N GLU A 65 9.89 6.51 7.84
CA GLU A 65 11.13 6.55 7.06
C GLU A 65 10.89 7.06 5.64
N GLU A 66 9.87 6.52 4.95
CA GLU A 66 9.56 6.86 3.57
C GLU A 66 8.93 8.25 3.41
N THR A 67 8.08 8.67 4.35
CA THR A 67 7.21 9.85 4.18
C THR A 67 7.40 10.95 5.22
N GLY A 68 8.11 10.69 6.31
CA GLY A 68 8.20 11.58 7.47
C GLY A 68 6.93 11.65 8.31
N LEU A 69 5.86 10.90 7.97
CA LEU A 69 4.60 10.94 8.71
C LEU A 69 4.79 10.37 10.12
N ASP A 70 4.62 11.23 11.12
CA ASP A 70 4.80 10.85 12.51
C ASP A 70 3.62 9.99 13.02
N GLN A 71 3.95 8.93 13.77
CA GLN A 71 2.97 7.99 14.33
C GLN A 71 1.92 8.64 15.23
N THR A 72 2.20 9.81 15.81
CA THR A 72 1.23 10.55 16.64
C THR A 72 -0.01 10.98 15.87
N TYR A 73 0.07 11.11 14.54
CA TYR A 73 -1.07 11.40 13.67
C TYR A 73 -1.90 10.15 13.30
N ILE A 74 -1.37 8.94 13.56
CA ILE A 74 -1.88 7.69 13.03
C ILE A 74 -2.64 6.92 14.11
N GLU A 75 -3.87 6.53 13.81
CA GLU A 75 -4.71 5.67 14.64
C GLU A 75 -5.01 4.36 13.88
N PRO A 76 -4.31 3.26 14.19
CA PRO A 76 -4.60 1.96 13.58
C PRO A 76 -5.98 1.45 13.98
N ILE A 77 -6.78 1.02 13.00
CA ILE A 77 -8.16 0.54 13.21
C ILE A 77 -8.36 -0.94 12.88
N GLY A 78 -7.39 -1.58 12.22
CA GLY A 78 -7.44 -3.01 11.94
C GLY A 78 -6.50 -3.45 10.84
N PHE A 79 -6.59 -4.72 10.47
CA PHE A 79 -5.80 -5.35 9.41
C PHE A 79 -6.71 -5.86 8.31
N LEU A 80 -6.22 -5.80 7.07
CA LEU A 80 -6.81 -6.51 5.93
C LEU A 80 -6.22 -7.92 5.83
N ASP A 81 -6.79 -8.75 4.95
CA ASP A 81 -6.19 -10.06 4.68
C ASP A 81 -4.81 -9.88 4.03
N ALA A 82 -3.86 -10.73 4.44
CA ALA A 82 -2.52 -10.66 3.90
C ALA A 82 -2.49 -10.89 2.38
N TYR A 83 -1.75 -10.06 1.66
CA TYR A 83 -1.62 -10.12 0.22
C TYR A 83 -0.32 -10.84 -0.18
N LEU A 84 -0.45 -12.00 -0.82
CA LEU A 84 0.69 -12.75 -1.34
C LEU A 84 1.08 -12.26 -2.74
N THR A 85 2.21 -11.57 -2.84
CA THR A 85 2.80 -11.18 -4.12
C THR A 85 3.39 -12.41 -4.81
N ARG A 86 2.85 -12.75 -5.99
CA ARG A 86 3.28 -13.97 -6.69
C ARG A 86 4.63 -13.86 -7.40
N VAL A 87 5.09 -12.65 -7.69
CA VAL A 87 6.36 -12.41 -8.39
C VAL A 87 7.52 -12.35 -7.40
N THR A 88 7.39 -11.53 -6.35
CA THR A 88 8.43 -11.32 -5.36
C THR A 88 8.29 -12.23 -4.13
N GLY A 89 7.16 -12.90 -3.93
CA GLY A 89 6.95 -13.86 -2.85
C GLY A 89 6.76 -13.23 -1.46
N PHE A 90 6.55 -11.91 -1.38
CA PHE A 90 6.18 -11.25 -0.13
C PHE A 90 4.75 -11.59 0.29
N GLN A 91 4.59 -11.87 1.58
CA GLN A 91 3.31 -11.85 2.27
C GLN A 91 3.19 -10.48 2.94
N ILE A 92 2.40 -9.60 2.33
CA ILE A 92 2.21 -8.22 2.76
C ILE A 92 1.01 -8.16 3.71
N VAL A 93 1.19 -7.62 4.91
CA VAL A 93 0.14 -7.35 5.88
C VAL A 93 -0.30 -5.88 5.78
N PRO A 94 -1.52 -5.58 5.31
CA PRO A 94 -1.99 -4.20 5.22
C PRO A 94 -2.65 -3.77 6.53
N VAL A 95 -2.14 -2.70 7.13
CA VAL A 95 -2.66 -2.09 8.35
C VAL A 95 -3.52 -0.89 7.98
N VAL A 96 -4.82 -0.95 8.24
CA VAL A 96 -5.71 0.20 8.02
C VAL A 96 -5.61 1.16 9.18
N ALA A 97 -5.40 2.44 8.90
CA ALA A 97 -5.32 3.47 9.92
C ALA A 97 -6.01 4.76 9.49
N LEU A 98 -6.56 5.47 10.46
CA LEU A 98 -7.03 6.84 10.28
C LEU A 98 -5.86 7.79 10.56
N VAL A 99 -5.70 8.81 9.74
CA VAL A 99 -4.64 9.82 9.88
C VAL A 99 -5.27 11.18 10.10
N ARG A 100 -4.95 11.81 11.24
CA ARG A 100 -5.39 13.19 11.52
C ARG A 100 -4.60 14.16 10.63
N PRO A 101 -5.24 15.20 10.04
CA PRO A 101 -4.54 16.20 9.25
C PRO A 101 -3.63 17.08 10.12
N GLY A 102 -2.79 17.89 9.47
CA GLY A 102 -1.86 18.81 10.14
C GLY A 102 -0.43 18.26 10.31
N PHE A 103 -0.09 17.21 9.58
CA PHE A 103 1.28 16.71 9.42
C PHE A 103 2.01 17.45 8.29
N VAL A 104 3.34 17.34 8.29
CA VAL A 104 4.20 17.76 7.18
C VAL A 104 4.93 16.51 6.69
N LEU A 105 4.89 16.28 5.38
CA LEU A 105 5.55 15.15 4.75
C LEU A 105 6.96 15.53 4.28
N SER A 106 7.87 14.58 4.39
CA SER A 106 9.25 14.69 3.91
C SER A 106 9.60 13.37 3.21
N PRO A 107 9.49 13.29 1.87
CA PRO A 107 9.83 12.07 1.15
C PRO A 107 11.30 11.73 1.32
N HIS A 108 11.60 10.44 1.48
CA HIS A 108 12.98 9.96 1.45
C HIS A 108 13.54 10.03 0.03
N GLU A 109 14.43 10.99 -0.25
CA GLU A 109 14.91 11.33 -1.60
C GLU A 109 15.48 10.13 -2.40
N GLY A 110 16.04 9.12 -1.72
CA GLY A 110 16.58 7.93 -2.38
C GLY A 110 15.52 6.92 -2.85
N GLU A 111 14.33 6.93 -2.26
CA GLU A 111 13.36 5.84 -2.39
C GLU A 111 11.98 6.29 -2.87
N VAL A 112 11.56 7.50 -2.49
CA VAL A 112 10.25 8.05 -2.77
C VAL A 112 10.41 9.27 -3.68
N ALA A 113 9.98 9.12 -4.94
CA ALA A 113 9.96 10.23 -5.89
C ALA A 113 8.84 11.22 -5.57
N ASP A 114 7.73 10.73 -5.03
CA ASP A 114 6.58 11.58 -4.73
C ASP A 114 5.66 10.96 -3.69
N ILE A 115 4.94 11.82 -2.96
CA ILE A 115 3.89 11.43 -2.03
C ILE A 115 2.63 12.19 -2.41
N PHE A 116 1.56 11.46 -2.65
CA PHE A 116 0.31 12.04 -3.11
C PHE A 116 -0.88 11.35 -2.46
N GLU A 117 -2.03 12.02 -2.55
CA GLU A 117 -3.27 11.51 -1.99
C GLU A 117 -4.30 11.27 -3.09
N VAL A 118 -5.10 10.22 -2.93
CA VAL A 118 -6.22 9.91 -3.82
C VAL A 118 -7.51 9.92 -3.01
N PRO A 119 -8.59 10.58 -3.47
CA PRO A 119 -9.88 10.54 -2.79
C PRO A 119 -10.31 9.11 -2.48
N LEU A 120 -10.67 8.82 -1.23
CA LEU A 120 -11.14 7.48 -0.84
C LEU A 120 -12.39 7.11 -1.65
N ARG A 121 -13.27 8.07 -1.91
CA ARG A 121 -14.45 7.89 -2.77
C ARG A 121 -14.10 7.40 -4.18
N PHE A 122 -12.97 7.84 -4.74
CA PHE A 122 -12.51 7.42 -6.06
C PHE A 122 -12.07 5.96 -6.00
N LEU A 123 -11.25 5.61 -5.01
CA LEU A 123 -10.75 4.24 -4.80
C LEU A 123 -11.86 3.26 -4.43
N MET A 124 -12.95 3.72 -3.85
CA MET A 124 -14.11 2.91 -3.49
C MET A 124 -15.22 2.90 -4.57
N SER A 125 -15.04 3.59 -5.70
CA SER A 125 -16.00 3.51 -6.80
C SER A 125 -15.67 2.33 -7.71
N ARG A 126 -16.62 1.40 -7.83
CA ARG A 126 -16.49 0.19 -8.66
C ARG A 126 -16.17 0.50 -10.13
N GLU A 127 -16.62 1.64 -10.64
CA GLU A 127 -16.35 2.04 -12.03
C GLU A 127 -14.87 2.29 -12.30
N ASN A 128 -14.08 2.60 -11.27
CA ASN A 128 -12.65 2.82 -11.35
C ASN A 128 -11.84 1.53 -11.20
N HIS A 129 -12.49 0.40 -10.91
CA HIS A 129 -11.83 -0.90 -10.71
C HIS A 129 -11.70 -1.66 -12.03
N LEU A 130 -10.70 -1.28 -12.82
CA LEU A 130 -10.42 -1.92 -14.09
C LEU A 130 -9.75 -3.26 -13.88
N ARG A 131 -10.21 -4.29 -14.60
CA ARG A 131 -9.56 -5.61 -14.64
C ARG A 131 -8.84 -5.76 -15.97
N HIS A 132 -7.53 -5.92 -15.90
CA HIS A 132 -6.67 -6.19 -17.05
C HIS A 132 -6.09 -7.59 -16.98
N SER A 133 -5.55 -8.08 -18.09
CA SER A 133 -4.77 -9.29 -18.15
C SER A 133 -3.41 -9.08 -18.81
N ARG A 134 -2.43 -9.90 -18.42
CA ARG A 134 -1.11 -10.02 -19.06
C ARG A 134 -0.69 -11.48 -19.11
N GLN A 135 0.02 -11.85 -20.18
CA GLN A 135 0.67 -13.16 -20.26
C GLN A 135 1.89 -13.18 -19.35
N TRP A 136 1.96 -14.15 -18.44
CA TRP A 136 3.09 -14.35 -17.54
C TRP A 136 3.38 -15.84 -17.39
N GLN A 137 4.62 -16.26 -17.71
CA GLN A 137 5.04 -17.67 -17.70
C GLN A 137 4.07 -18.59 -18.47
N GLY A 138 3.61 -18.15 -19.65
CA GLY A 138 2.70 -18.92 -20.51
C GLY A 138 1.26 -19.03 -19.99
N LYS A 139 0.88 -18.30 -18.94
CA LYS A 139 -0.50 -18.24 -18.44
C LYS A 139 -1.01 -16.82 -18.45
N GLU A 140 -2.27 -16.66 -18.85
CA GLU A 140 -2.95 -15.37 -18.70
C GLU A 140 -3.19 -15.10 -17.21
N ARG A 141 -2.78 -13.91 -16.76
CA ARG A 141 -2.93 -13.45 -15.38
C ARG A 141 -3.72 -12.17 -15.36
N TYR A 142 -4.68 -12.10 -14.45
CA TYR A 142 -5.51 -10.93 -14.25
C TYR A 142 -5.01 -10.10 -13.08
N PHE A 143 -5.12 -8.78 -13.20
CA PHE A 143 -4.83 -7.82 -12.14
C PHE A 143 -5.80 -6.65 -12.19
N TYR A 144 -5.95 -5.98 -11.06
CA TYR A 144 -6.70 -4.73 -10.97
C TYR A 144 -5.82 -3.53 -11.25
N ALA A 145 -6.41 -2.52 -11.86
CA ALA A 145 -5.84 -1.19 -12.01
C ALA A 145 -6.89 -0.11 -11.73
N MET A 146 -6.45 1.03 -11.21
CA MET A 146 -7.26 2.20 -10.90
C MET A 146 -6.49 3.45 -11.37
N PRO A 147 -6.58 3.82 -12.66
CA PRO A 147 -5.89 5.00 -13.20
C PRO A 147 -6.47 6.29 -12.61
N TYR A 148 -5.64 7.16 -12.05
CA TYR A 148 -6.05 8.42 -11.42
C TYR A 148 -5.15 9.57 -11.91
N GLY A 149 -5.66 10.41 -12.82
CA GLY A 149 -4.82 11.40 -13.51
C GLY A 149 -3.68 10.70 -14.24
N GLU A 150 -2.44 11.10 -13.97
CA GLU A 150 -1.22 10.49 -14.51
C GLU A 150 -0.75 9.25 -13.72
N ARG A 151 -1.44 8.92 -12.61
CA ARG A 151 -1.07 7.84 -11.71
C ARG A 151 -1.72 6.54 -12.13
N TYR A 152 -0.91 5.51 -12.38
CA TYR A 152 -1.40 4.17 -12.69
C TYR A 152 -1.28 3.27 -11.45
N ILE A 153 -2.35 3.15 -10.66
CA ILE A 153 -2.38 2.32 -9.46
C ILE A 153 -2.74 0.90 -9.88
N TRP A 154 -1.87 -0.09 -9.65
CA TRP A 154 -2.10 -1.45 -10.14
C TRP A 154 -1.42 -2.51 -9.26
N GLY A 155 -1.62 -3.79 -9.60
CA GLY A 155 -0.89 -4.89 -8.99
C GLY A 155 -1.25 -5.09 -7.52
N ALA A 156 -0.23 -5.19 -6.65
CA ALA A 156 -0.43 -5.46 -5.23
C ALA A 156 -1.22 -4.34 -4.53
N THR A 157 -0.90 -3.07 -4.83
CA THR A 157 -1.59 -1.89 -4.28
C THR A 157 -3.08 -1.92 -4.64
N ALA A 158 -3.42 -2.06 -5.92
CA ALA A 158 -4.80 -2.18 -6.36
C ALA A 158 -5.49 -3.43 -5.77
N GLY A 159 -4.77 -4.54 -5.62
CA GLY A 159 -5.28 -5.75 -4.98
C GLY A 159 -5.64 -5.55 -3.49
N MET A 160 -4.83 -4.82 -2.74
CA MET A 160 -5.10 -4.46 -1.35
C MET A 160 -6.26 -3.46 -1.24
N ILE A 161 -6.38 -2.51 -2.17
CA ILE A 161 -7.54 -1.61 -2.26
C ILE A 161 -8.83 -2.41 -2.53
N MET A 162 -8.78 -3.42 -3.40
CA MET A 162 -9.91 -4.32 -3.61
C MET A 162 -10.26 -5.13 -2.36
N ASN A 163 -9.27 -5.55 -1.56
CA ASN A 163 -9.55 -6.20 -0.28
C ASN A 163 -10.30 -5.26 0.67
N LEU A 164 -9.86 -4.01 0.80
CA LEU A 164 -10.56 -2.98 1.59
C LEU A 164 -11.99 -2.76 1.07
N TYR A 165 -12.16 -2.62 -0.24
CA TYR A 165 -13.47 -2.45 -0.87
C TYR A 165 -14.41 -3.63 -0.56
N ASP A 166 -13.93 -4.87 -0.72
CA ASP A 166 -14.74 -6.05 -0.44
C ASP A 166 -15.09 -6.14 1.06
N ARG A 167 -14.18 -5.77 1.97
CA ARG A 167 -14.46 -5.70 3.42
C ARG A 167 -15.53 -4.66 3.78
N LEU A 168 -15.56 -3.51 3.10
CA LEU A 168 -16.50 -2.42 3.40
C LEU A 168 -17.88 -2.62 2.75
N TYR A 169 -17.93 -3.16 1.53
CA TYR A 169 -19.15 -3.20 0.72
C TYR A 169 -19.66 -4.60 0.40
N ARG A 170 -18.90 -5.65 0.71
CA ARG A 170 -19.25 -7.05 0.42
C ARG A 170 -19.11 -7.97 1.64
N ALA A 171 -19.18 -7.42 2.85
CA ALA A 171 -19.32 -8.25 4.04
C ALA A 171 -20.49 -9.25 3.83
N PRO A 172 -20.31 -10.52 4.26
CA PRO A 172 -21.01 -11.70 3.74
C PRO A 172 -22.54 -11.66 3.82
#